data_AF-A0A6L9KF98-F1
#
_entry.id   AF-A0A6L9KF98-F1
#
_cell.length_a   1.000
_cell.length_b   1.000
_cell.length_c   1.000
_cell.angle_alpha   90.00
_cell.angle_beta   90.00
_cell.angle_gamma   90.00
#
_symmetry.space_group_name_H-M   'P 1'
#
loop_
_entity.id
_entity.type
_entity.pdbx_description
1 polymer ?
#
loop_
_entity_poly.entity_id
_entity_poly.type
_entity_poly.pdbx_seq_one_letter_code
_entity_poly.pdbx_strand_id
1 'polypeptide(L)'
;MIKTLPVLILTVALAACGPPAPADTVESLVANPERLKELRKQCKADRAKLGDALCNAVGEATRKRFIGGGTPYTPESAPKN
;
A
#
# COMPACT_ATOMS: atom_id res chain seq x y z
N MET A 1 -36.85 -17.08 25.49
CA MET A 1 -35.89 -15.97 25.37
C MET A 1 -34.56 -16.48 24.75
N ILE A 2 -34.60 -17.14 23.60
CA ILE A 2 -33.41 -17.82 23.01
C ILE A 2 -33.35 -17.73 21.46
N LYS A 3 -34.31 -17.02 20.84
CA LYS A 3 -34.46 -16.92 19.39
C LYS A 3 -33.70 -15.73 18.74
N THR A 4 -33.12 -14.85 19.54
CA THR A 4 -32.36 -13.68 19.07
C THR A 4 -30.85 -13.92 18.99
N LEU A 5 -30.35 -15.00 19.62
CA LEU A 5 -28.93 -15.33 19.67
C LEU A 5 -28.29 -15.66 18.29
N PRO A 6 -28.94 -16.40 17.36
CA PRO A 6 -28.29 -16.75 16.10
C PRO A 6 -28.18 -15.55 15.14
N VAL A 7 -29.09 -14.57 15.27
CA VAL A 7 -29.10 -13.36 14.42
C VAL A 7 -27.93 -12.44 14.78
N LEU A 8 -27.59 -12.34 16.06
CA LEU A 8 -26.46 -11.53 16.52
C LEU A 8 -25.09 -12.12 16.12
N ILE A 9 -24.99 -13.44 16.04
CA ILE A 9 -23.75 -14.11 15.61
C ILE A 9 -23.51 -13.89 14.11
N LEU A 10 -24.59 -13.84 13.32
CA LEU A 10 -24.49 -13.63 11.87
C LEU A 10 -24.02 -12.21 11.53
N THR A 11 -24.44 -11.19 12.28
CA THR A 11 -24.03 -9.80 12.03
C THR A 11 -22.56 -9.53 12.37
N VAL A 12 -22.01 -10.19 13.40
CA VAL A 12 -20.58 -10.10 13.74
C VAL A 12 -19.71 -10.76 12.68
N ALA A 13 -20.16 -11.86 12.08
CA ALA A 13 -19.43 -12.52 10.98
C ALA A 13 -19.34 -11.64 9.72
N LEU A 14 -20.35 -10.82 9.43
CA LEU A 14 -20.33 -9.90 8.29
C LEU A 14 -19.39 -8.69 8.51
N ALA A 15 -19.10 -8.30 9.75
CA ALA A 15 -18.14 -7.24 10.04
C ALA A 15 -16.68 -7.65 9.78
N ALA A 16 -16.40 -8.96 9.68
CA ALA A 16 -15.11 -9.47 9.21
C ALA A 16 -14.97 -9.42 7.67
N CYS A 17 -16.06 -9.12 6.95
CA CYS A 17 -16.07 -8.88 5.50
C CYS A 17 -16.21 -7.38 5.21
N GLY A 18 -15.48 -6.54 5.96
CA GLY A 18 -15.22 -5.16 5.57
C GLY A 18 -14.11 -5.10 4.51
N PRO A 19 -14.10 -4.12 3.58
CA PRO A 19 -12.96 -3.94 2.70
C PRO A 19 -11.69 -3.85 3.55
N PRO A 20 -10.63 -4.62 3.23
CA PRO A 20 -9.41 -4.64 4.04
C PRO A 20 -8.88 -3.21 4.20
N ALA A 21 -8.34 -2.93 5.40
CA ALA A 21 -7.60 -1.71 5.75
C ALA A 21 -6.77 -1.21 4.56
N PRO A 22 -6.64 0.12 4.35
CA PRO A 22 -6.26 0.72 3.07
C PRO A 22 -5.18 -0.10 2.38
N ALA A 23 -5.60 -0.91 1.40
CA ALA A 23 -4.79 -1.98 0.83
C ALA A 23 -3.61 -1.48 0.00
N ASP A 24 -3.40 -0.16 -0.02
CA ASP A 24 -2.46 0.54 -0.88
C ASP A 24 -1.27 1.10 -0.05
N THR A 25 -0.81 0.33 0.96
CA THR A 25 0.50 0.56 1.58
C THR A 25 1.62 0.23 0.61
N VAL A 26 2.83 0.77 0.84
CA VAL A 26 3.97 0.55 -0.05
C VAL A 26 4.26 -0.95 -0.24
N GLU A 27 4.28 -1.71 0.85
CA GLU A 27 4.59 -3.13 0.88
C GLU A 27 3.47 -3.96 0.23
N SER A 28 2.22 -3.58 0.44
CA SER A 28 1.08 -4.20 -0.24
C SER A 28 1.14 -3.95 -1.76
N LEU A 29 1.47 -2.74 -2.19
CA LEU A 29 1.62 -2.39 -3.60
C LEU A 29 2.84 -3.03 -4.25
N VAL A 30 3.89 -3.30 -3.48
CA VAL A 30 5.04 -4.11 -3.92
C VAL A 30 4.59 -5.55 -4.21
N ALA A 31 3.77 -6.13 -3.33
CA ALA A 31 3.23 -7.48 -3.46
C ALA A 31 2.12 -7.61 -4.52
N ASN A 32 1.42 -6.52 -4.85
CA ASN A 32 0.28 -6.50 -5.76
C ASN A 32 0.54 -5.63 -7.02
N PRO A 33 1.24 -6.16 -8.04
CA PRO A 33 1.69 -5.38 -9.19
C PRO A 33 0.54 -4.86 -10.08
N GLU A 34 -0.56 -5.59 -10.21
CA GLU A 34 -1.73 -5.17 -10.98
C GLU A 34 -2.41 -3.95 -10.34
N ARG A 35 -2.57 -3.96 -9.01
CA ARG A 35 -3.11 -2.83 -8.26
C ARG A 35 -2.21 -1.60 -8.37
N LEU A 36 -0.89 -1.80 -8.25
CA LEU A 36 0.10 -0.74 -8.43
C LEU A 36 0.05 -0.12 -9.83
N LYS A 37 -0.08 -0.93 -10.88
CA LYS A 37 -0.18 -0.46 -12.27
C LYS A 37 -1.42 0.42 -12.48
N GLU A 38 -2.55 0.02 -11.92
CA GLU A 38 -3.80 0.78 -12.02
C GLU A 38 -3.69 2.12 -11.28
N LEU A 39 -3.20 2.12 -10.05
CA LEU A 39 -2.98 3.36 -9.29
C LEU A 39 -1.96 4.29 -9.95
N ARG A 40 -0.91 3.77 -10.60
CA ARG A 40 0.01 4.60 -11.39
C ARG A 40 -0.71 5.36 -12.50
N LYS A 41 -1.65 4.73 -13.19
CA LYS A 41 -2.45 5.41 -14.23
C LYS A 41 -3.34 6.48 -13.61
N GLN A 42 -4.02 6.16 -12.51
CA GLN A 42 -4.92 7.09 -11.85
C GLN A 42 -4.17 8.29 -11.25
N CYS A 43 -3.02 8.08 -10.60
CA CYS A 43 -2.16 9.14 -10.09
C CYS A 43 -1.59 10.04 -11.20
N LYS A 44 -1.40 9.51 -12.41
CA LYS A 44 -1.02 10.32 -13.58
C LYS A 44 -2.20 11.13 -14.11
N ALA A 45 -3.41 10.58 -14.06
CA ALA A 45 -4.62 11.21 -14.56
C ALA A 45 -5.11 12.34 -13.63
N ASP A 46 -5.21 12.08 -12.34
CA ASP A 46 -5.72 13.03 -11.36
C ASP A 46 -5.15 12.76 -9.96
N ARG A 47 -3.98 13.34 -9.70
CA ARG A 47 -3.30 13.26 -8.42
C ARG A 47 -4.03 14.01 -7.30
N ALA A 48 -4.69 15.12 -7.62
CA ALA A 48 -5.38 15.95 -6.62
C ALA A 48 -6.57 15.17 -6.02
N LYS A 49 -7.29 14.41 -6.83
CA LYS A 49 -8.39 13.55 -6.39
C LYS A 49 -7.94 12.36 -5.53
N LEU A 50 -6.81 11.74 -5.87
CA LEU A 50 -6.30 10.57 -5.14
C LEU A 50 -5.51 10.92 -3.88
N GLY A 51 -4.91 12.11 -3.84
CA GLY A 51 -4.12 12.60 -2.72
C GLY A 51 -2.63 12.26 -2.84
N ASP A 52 -1.81 13.20 -2.37
CA ASP A 52 -0.35 13.11 -2.46
C ASP A 52 0.23 11.91 -1.71
N ALA A 53 -0.32 11.59 -0.54
CA ALA A 53 0.15 10.48 0.28
C ALA A 53 0.05 9.14 -0.48
N LEU A 54 -1.09 8.88 -1.13
CA LEU A 54 -1.30 7.66 -1.91
C LEU A 54 -0.37 7.61 -3.13
N CYS A 55 -0.28 8.70 -3.89
CA CYS A 55 0.56 8.73 -5.07
C CYS A 55 2.07 8.70 -4.76
N ASN A 56 2.48 9.17 -3.57
CA ASN A 56 3.83 8.99 -3.06
C ASN A 56 4.11 7.53 -2.70
N ALA A 57 3.19 6.85 -2.00
CA ALA A 57 3.30 5.43 -1.70
C ALA A 57 3.40 4.57 -2.98
N VAL A 58 2.60 4.89 -4.01
CA VAL A 58 2.68 4.28 -5.35
C VAL A 58 4.06 4.49 -5.98
N GLY A 59 4.62 5.70 -5.86
CA GLY A 59 5.97 6.02 -6.34
C GLY A 59 7.03 5.19 -5.63
N GLU A 60 6.98 5.12 -4.30
CA GLU A 60 7.91 4.37 -3.48
C GLU A 60 7.82 2.85 -3.74
N ALA A 61 6.60 2.31 -3.84
CA ALA A 61 6.38 0.91 -4.18
C ALA A 61 6.97 0.56 -5.54
N THR A 62 6.83 1.45 -6.53
CA THR A 62 7.45 1.24 -7.84
C THR A 62 8.98 1.28 -7.75
N ARG A 63 9.54 2.24 -7.00
CA ARG A 63 10.99 2.32 -6.77
C ARG A 63 11.50 1.04 -6.11
N LYS A 64 10.85 0.56 -5.06
CA LYS A 64 11.19 -0.69 -4.34
C LYS A 64 11.10 -1.90 -5.26
N ARG A 65 10.09 -2.02 -6.13
CA ARG A 65 10.00 -3.15 -7.07
C ARG A 65 11.10 -3.15 -8.13
N PHE A 66 11.57 -1.97 -8.54
CA PHE A 66 12.55 -1.85 -9.62
C PHE A 66 14.00 -1.84 -9.11
N ILE A 67 14.28 -1.10 -8.04
CA ILE A 67 15.62 -0.92 -7.45
C ILE A 67 15.84 -1.86 -6.26
N GLY A 68 14.79 -2.43 -5.66
CA GLY A 68 14.88 -3.14 -4.39
C GLY A 68 15.04 -2.18 -3.21
N GLY A 69 15.72 -2.64 -2.16
CA GLY A 69 16.11 -1.79 -1.01
C GLY A 69 17.18 -0.74 -1.34
N GLY A 70 17.79 -0.81 -2.52
CA GLY A 70 18.99 -0.04 -2.89
C GLY A 70 20.24 -0.50 -2.13
N THR A 71 21.41 0.00 -2.54
CA THR A 71 22.65 -0.13 -1.78
C THR A 71 22.89 1.16 -1.00
N PRO A 72 23.15 1.10 0.33
CA PRO A 72 23.54 2.27 1.09
C PRO A 72 24.74 2.97 0.43
N TYR A 73 24.73 4.30 0.39
CA TYR A 73 25.90 5.06 -0.05
C TYR A 73 27.01 4.91 1.01
N THR A 74 28.17 4.42 0.58
CA THR A 74 29.36 4.34 1.42
C THR A 74 30.33 5.41 0.94
N PRO A 75 30.50 6.53 1.67
CA PRO A 75 31.49 7.54 1.31
C PRO A 75 32.90 6.96 1.42
N GLU A 76 33.74 7.22 0.42
CA GLU A 76 35.17 6.94 0.53
C GLU A 76 35.80 7.89 1.56
N SER A 77 36.71 7.36 2.37
CA SER A 77 37.50 8.18 3.29
C SER A 77 38.34 9.19 2.51
N ALA A 78 38.34 10.45 2.92
CA ALA A 78 39.12 11.51 2.29
C ALA A 78 40.60 11.10 2.11
N PRO A 79 41.23 11.45 0.98
CA PRO A 79 42.61 11.07 0.71
C PRO A 79 43.52 11.61 1.81
N LYS A 80 44.40 10.73 2.32
CA LYS A 80 45.43 11.11 3.28
C LYS A 80 46.60 11.67 2.50
N ASN A 81 46.76 12.99 2.58
CA ASN A 81 47.91 13.71 2.05
C ASN A 81 49.06 13.65 3.05
#